data_AF-A0A1V4EQL5-F1
#
_entry.id   AF-A0A1V4EQL5-F1
#
_cell.length_a   1.000
_cell.length_b   1.000
_cell.length_c   1.000
_cell.angle_alpha   90.00
_cell.angle_beta   90.00
_cell.angle_gamma   90.00
#
_symmetry.space_group_name_H-M   'P 1'
#
loop_
_entity.id
_entity.type
_entity.pdbx_description
1 polymer ?
#
loop_
_entity_poly.entity_id
_entity_poly.type
_entity_poly.pdbx_seq_one_letter_code
_entity_poly.pdbx_strand_id
1 'polypeptide(L)'
;MTGGLNTEKTHPLAVSDLFVVIIAGIGLLLSTLDTGIINVALPTLVHVFHSSLTAMSWTITLYTLALTGTIVLFGRLSDRYGHLTVYVLGLILFALSSMLCGIAQSVSELIAFRVLQGIGAAMLQATSAALITTIIPESRRGPALGTLGILLGLGPVLGPSVGGTILSMVSWRFIFFINLP
;
A
#
# COMPACT_ATOMS: atom_id res chain seq x y z
N MET A 1 -22.77 42.54 8.49
CA MET A 1 -22.64 41.07 8.31
C MET A 1 -21.15 40.76 8.10
N THR A 2 -20.37 40.72 9.18
CA THR A 2 -18.93 40.41 9.13
C THR A 2 -18.76 38.98 9.62
N GLY A 3 -18.70 38.04 8.68
CA GLY A 3 -18.38 36.64 8.96
C GLY A 3 -16.97 36.56 9.53
N GLY A 4 -16.87 36.19 10.80
CA GLY A 4 -15.61 35.90 11.44
C GLY A 4 -14.94 34.75 10.69
N LEU A 5 -13.75 35.01 10.16
CA LEU A 5 -12.82 33.98 9.73
C LEU A 5 -12.45 33.18 10.99
N ASN A 6 -13.17 32.07 11.22
CA ASN A 6 -12.75 31.04 12.13
C ASN A 6 -11.38 30.54 11.62
N THR A 7 -10.33 31.09 12.21
CA THR A 7 -9.00 30.52 12.10
C THR A 7 -9.08 29.14 12.72
N GLU A 8 -9.24 28.12 11.90
CA GLU A 8 -9.05 26.72 12.30
C GLU A 8 -7.64 26.63 12.87
N LYS A 9 -7.53 26.71 14.20
CA LYS A 9 -6.27 26.49 14.89
C LYS A 9 -5.92 25.04 14.67
N THR A 10 -4.95 24.79 13.78
CA THR A 10 -4.40 23.46 13.56
C THR A 10 -3.77 22.99 14.86
N HIS A 11 -4.46 22.10 15.56
CA HIS A 11 -3.92 21.53 16.79
C HIS A 11 -2.84 20.52 16.43
N PRO A 12 -1.62 20.65 16.99
CA PRO A 12 -0.56 19.69 16.73
C PRO A 12 -0.95 18.29 17.21
N LEU A 13 -0.47 17.26 16.52
CA LEU A 13 -0.75 15.86 16.85
C LEU A 13 -0.22 15.53 18.25
N ALA A 14 -0.99 14.76 19.02
CA ALA A 14 -0.45 14.16 20.24
C ALA A 14 0.48 12.99 19.89
N VAL A 15 1.38 12.63 20.81
CA VAL A 15 2.28 11.48 20.65
C VAL A 15 1.50 10.19 20.40
N SER A 16 0.33 10.01 21.03
CA SER A 16 -0.58 8.88 20.78
C SER A 16 -1.10 8.82 19.34
N ASP A 17 -1.38 9.99 18.75
CA ASP A 17 -1.92 10.08 17.39
C ASP A 17 -0.84 9.72 16.36
N LEU A 18 0.41 10.04 16.65
CA LEU A 18 1.55 9.72 15.80
C LEU A 18 1.68 8.20 15.58
N PHE A 19 1.44 7.39 16.62
CA PHE A 19 1.45 5.94 16.47
C PHE A 19 0.35 5.46 15.51
N VAL A 20 -0.85 6.03 15.58
CA VAL A 20 -1.95 5.68 14.67
C VAL A 20 -1.60 6.06 13.24
N VAL A 21 -1.06 7.27 13.03
CA VAL A 21 -0.62 7.75 11.72
C VAL A 21 0.49 6.90 11.15
N ILE A 22 1.48 6.51 11.96
CA ILE A 22 2.58 5.63 11.54
C ILE A 22 2.04 4.25 11.17
N ILE A 23 1.21 3.65 12.03
CA ILE A 23 0.65 2.31 11.78
C ILE A 23 -0.16 2.33 10.49
N ALA A 24 -1.14 3.23 10.35
CA ALA A 24 -1.96 3.33 9.14
C ALA A 24 -1.13 3.71 7.91
N GLY A 25 -0.17 4.63 8.09
CA GLY A 25 0.65 5.18 7.03
C GLY A 25 1.64 4.18 6.44
N ILE A 26 2.22 3.28 7.24
CA ILE A 26 3.19 2.28 6.75
C ILE A 26 2.53 1.31 5.77
N GLY A 27 1.38 0.72 6.11
CA GLY A 27 0.71 -0.22 5.21
C GLY A 27 0.26 0.44 3.92
N LEU A 28 -0.22 1.69 4.01
CA LEU A 28 -0.51 2.50 2.83
C LEU A 28 0.73 2.74 1.97
N LEU A 29 1.82 3.19 2.58
CA LEU A 29 3.08 3.49 1.90
C LEU A 29 3.65 2.24 1.23
N LEU A 30 3.69 1.10 1.92
CA LEU A 30 4.19 -0.16 1.36
C LEU A 30 3.38 -0.59 0.12
N SER A 31 2.06 -0.51 0.20
CA SER A 31 1.16 -0.81 -0.92
C SER A 31 1.41 0.09 -2.14
N THR A 32 1.61 1.39 -1.95
CA THR A 32 1.82 2.32 -3.06
C THR A 32 3.26 2.32 -3.58
N LEU A 33 4.24 2.11 -2.70
CA LEU A 33 5.65 1.91 -3.03
C LEU A 33 5.84 0.69 -3.93
N ASP A 34 5.23 -0.44 -3.57
CA ASP A 34 5.25 -1.68 -4.36
C ASP A 34 4.75 -1.45 -5.81
N THR A 35 3.70 -0.65 -5.97
CA THR A 35 3.17 -0.28 -7.29
C THR A 35 4.18 0.54 -8.11
N GLY A 36 4.94 1.43 -7.47
CA GLY A 36 6.01 2.16 -8.14
C GLY A 36 7.20 1.26 -8.52
N ILE A 37 7.60 0.36 -7.61
CA ILE A 37 8.72 -0.58 -7.80
C ILE A 37 8.45 -1.54 -8.98
N ILE A 38 7.25 -2.12 -9.06
CA ILE A 38 6.98 -3.14 -10.08
C ILE A 38 7.03 -2.57 -11.51
N ASN A 39 6.71 -1.29 -11.70
CA ASN A 39 6.77 -0.62 -12.99
C ASN A 39 8.22 -0.54 -13.53
N VAL A 40 9.21 -0.28 -12.66
CA VAL A 40 10.62 -0.28 -13.07
C VAL A 40 11.21 -1.69 -13.18
N ALA A 41 10.67 -2.64 -12.42
CA ALA A 41 11.13 -4.03 -12.42
C ALA A 41 10.65 -4.86 -13.61
N LEU A 42 9.59 -4.42 -14.29
CA LEU A 42 8.92 -5.18 -15.36
C LEU A 42 9.90 -5.72 -16.43
N PRO A 43 10.84 -4.91 -17.00
CA PRO A 43 11.79 -5.41 -17.99
C PRO A 43 12.74 -6.48 -17.41
N THR A 44 13.20 -6.31 -16.17
CA THR A 44 14.04 -7.30 -15.49
C THR A 44 13.29 -8.61 -15.28
N LEU A 45 12.04 -8.55 -14.85
CA LEU A 45 11.21 -9.75 -14.65
C LEU A 45 10.94 -10.49 -15.96
N VAL A 46 10.73 -9.76 -17.06
CA VAL A 46 10.60 -10.35 -18.42
C VAL A 46 11.83 -11.20 -18.76
N HIS A 47 13.03 -10.69 -18.51
CA HIS A 47 14.27 -11.41 -18.74
C HIS A 47 14.44 -12.62 -17.81
N VAL A 48 14.17 -12.45 -16.50
CA VAL A 48 14.30 -13.52 -15.49
C VAL A 48 13.40 -14.71 -15.83
N PHE A 49 12.14 -14.44 -16.17
CA PHE A 49 11.15 -15.48 -16.45
C PHE A 49 11.11 -15.93 -17.91
N HIS A 50 11.99 -15.41 -18.77
CA HIS A 50 12.01 -15.70 -20.21
C HIS A 50 10.62 -15.56 -20.86
N SER A 51 9.91 -14.48 -20.49
CA SER A 51 8.51 -14.27 -20.85
C SER A 51 8.34 -13.10 -21.82
N SER A 52 7.10 -12.80 -22.21
CA SER A 52 6.76 -11.59 -22.96
C SER A 52 6.39 -10.44 -22.03
N LEU A 53 6.59 -9.20 -22.51
CA LEU A 53 6.14 -8.00 -21.80
C LEU A 53 4.63 -8.03 -21.54
N THR A 54 3.85 -8.51 -22.50
CA THR A 54 2.39 -8.65 -22.39
C THR A 54 1.99 -9.63 -21.29
N ALA A 55 2.66 -10.77 -21.18
CA ALA A 55 2.40 -11.71 -20.10
C ALA A 55 2.78 -11.09 -18.74
N MET A 56 3.92 -10.40 -18.67
CA MET A 56 4.38 -9.78 -17.43
C MET A 56 3.51 -8.59 -17.00
N SER A 57 2.96 -7.80 -17.92
CA SER A 57 2.11 -6.64 -17.59
C SER A 57 0.85 -7.01 -16.81
N TRP A 58 0.36 -8.25 -16.96
CA TRP A 58 -0.76 -8.75 -16.17
C TRP A 58 -0.49 -8.79 -14.66
N THR A 59 0.78 -8.83 -14.23
CA THR A 59 1.15 -8.72 -12.81
C THR A 59 0.75 -7.36 -12.20
N ILE A 60 0.77 -6.30 -13.01
CA ILE A 60 0.36 -4.95 -12.60
C ILE A 60 -1.15 -4.80 -12.76
N THR A 61 -1.67 -5.24 -13.91
CA THR A 61 -3.10 -5.11 -14.23
C THR A 61 -3.97 -5.88 -13.25
N LEU A 62 -3.68 -7.16 -12.97
CA LEU A 62 -4.52 -7.96 -12.08
C LEU A 62 -4.35 -7.58 -10.60
N TYR A 63 -3.15 -7.13 -10.19
CA TYR A 63 -2.97 -6.51 -8.88
C TYR A 63 -3.88 -5.30 -8.71
N THR A 64 -3.84 -4.37 -9.67
CA THR A 64 -4.64 -3.14 -9.66
C THR A 64 -6.14 -3.46 -9.72
N LEU A 65 -6.53 -4.43 -10.55
CA LEU A 65 -7.92 -4.87 -10.66
C LEU A 65 -8.42 -5.48 -9.34
N ALA A 66 -7.63 -6.36 -8.71
CA ALA A 66 -7.99 -6.95 -7.42
C ALA A 66 -8.11 -5.87 -6.34
N LEU A 67 -7.15 -4.95 -6.30
CA LEU A 67 -7.12 -3.82 -5.37
C LEU A 67 -8.37 -2.95 -5.54
N THR A 68 -8.58 -2.41 -6.74
CA THR A 68 -9.69 -1.48 -7.03
C THR A 68 -11.05 -2.17 -6.94
N GLY A 69 -11.16 -3.43 -7.36
CA GLY A 69 -12.40 -4.21 -7.32
C GLY A 69 -12.82 -4.60 -5.89
N THR A 70 -11.88 -4.67 -4.94
CA THR A 70 -12.17 -5.11 -3.56
C THR A 70 -12.03 -4.02 -2.50
N ILE A 71 -11.51 -2.83 -2.83
CA ILE A 71 -11.31 -1.75 -1.86
C ILE A 71 -12.61 -1.33 -1.16
N VAL A 72 -13.71 -1.18 -1.91
CA VAL A 72 -15.02 -0.83 -1.35
C VAL A 72 -15.57 -1.97 -0.48
N LEU A 73 -15.39 -3.21 -0.93
CA LEU A 73 -15.80 -4.40 -0.18
C LEU A 73 -15.13 -4.44 1.19
N PHE A 74 -13.80 -4.27 1.23
CA PHE A 74 -13.05 -4.29 2.50
C PHE A 74 -13.29 -3.05 3.36
N GLY A 75 -13.58 -1.89 2.76
CA GLY A 75 -14.07 -0.73 3.50
C GLY A 75 -15.33 -1.08 4.31
N ARG A 76 -16.35 -1.62 3.65
CA ARG A 76 -17.60 -2.03 4.32
C ARG A 76 -17.40 -3.19 5.29
N LEU A 77 -16.53 -4.14 4.96
CA LEU A 77 -16.18 -5.24 5.87
C LEU A 77 -15.55 -4.69 7.16
N SER A 78 -14.70 -3.67 7.03
CA SER A 78 -14.03 -3.03 8.15
C SER A 78 -14.99 -2.22 9.03
N ASP A 79 -16.00 -1.59 8.45
CA ASP A 79 -17.07 -0.92 9.22
C ASP A 79 -17.81 -1.91 10.13
N ARG A 80 -17.94 -3.18 9.70
CA ARG A 80 -18.66 -4.23 10.42
C ARG A 80 -17.79 -4.98 11.44
N TYR A 81 -16.55 -5.32 11.08
CA TYR A 81 -15.68 -6.20 11.88
C TYR A 81 -14.53 -5.46 12.58
N GLY A 82 -14.44 -4.15 12.38
CA GLY A 82 -13.42 -3.27 12.96
C GLY A 82 -12.27 -2.98 11.98
N HIS A 83 -11.91 -1.69 11.89
CA HIS A 83 -10.85 -1.22 10.99
C HIS A 83 -9.48 -1.82 11.31
N LEU A 84 -9.12 -1.94 12.59
CA LEU A 84 -7.83 -2.50 12.99
C LEU A 84 -7.73 -3.99 12.65
N THR A 85 -8.81 -4.75 12.84
CA THR A 85 -8.86 -6.18 12.50
C THR A 85 -8.61 -6.38 11.01
N VAL A 86 -9.34 -5.65 10.16
CA VAL A 86 -9.18 -5.75 8.70
C VAL A 86 -7.82 -5.22 8.26
N TYR A 87 -7.29 -4.16 8.89
CA TYR A 87 -5.96 -3.65 8.62
C TYR A 87 -4.87 -4.70 8.87
N VAL A 88 -4.89 -5.35 10.04
CA VAL A 88 -3.90 -6.37 10.41
C VAL A 88 -4.00 -7.60 9.52
N LEU A 89 -5.20 -8.07 9.20
CA LEU A 89 -5.39 -9.16 8.23
C LEU A 89 -4.87 -8.78 6.84
N GLY A 90 -5.09 -7.54 6.42
CA GLY A 90 -4.56 -6.99 5.18
C GLY A 90 -3.04 -6.98 5.16
N LEU A 91 -2.41 -6.55 6.27
CA LEU A 91 -0.96 -6.55 6.43
C LEU A 91 -0.38 -7.96 6.33
N ILE A 92 -0.99 -8.93 7.01
CA ILE A 92 -0.58 -10.34 6.97
C ILE A 92 -0.71 -10.88 5.54
N LEU A 93 -1.85 -10.64 4.87
CA LEU A 93 -2.07 -11.10 3.51
C LEU A 93 -1.08 -10.46 2.52
N PHE A 94 -0.84 -9.16 2.65
CA PHE A 94 0.12 -8.41 1.83
C PHE A 94 1.55 -8.93 2.04
N ALA A 95 1.97 -9.16 3.28
CA ALA A 95 3.28 -9.71 3.59
C ALA A 95 3.45 -11.14 3.05
N LEU A 96 2.49 -12.04 3.32
CA LEU A 96 2.56 -13.43 2.84
C LEU A 96 2.58 -13.51 1.31
N SER A 97 1.71 -12.76 0.64
CA SER A 97 1.73 -12.70 -0.83
C SER A 97 3.00 -12.05 -1.38
N SER A 98 3.57 -11.05 -0.71
CA SER A 98 4.89 -10.50 -1.08
C SER A 98 5.99 -11.55 -0.97
N MET A 99 5.98 -12.37 0.09
CA MET A 99 6.91 -13.49 0.23
C MET A 99 6.74 -14.48 -0.92
N LEU A 100 5.50 -14.84 -1.26
CA LEU A 100 5.18 -15.73 -2.38
C LEU A 100 5.67 -15.17 -3.72
N CYS A 101 5.46 -13.88 -3.98
CA CYS A 101 5.99 -13.19 -5.17
C CYS A 101 7.53 -13.30 -5.26
N GLY A 102 8.23 -13.12 -4.14
CA GLY A 102 9.70 -13.22 -4.10
C GLY A 102 10.25 -14.63 -4.34
N ILE A 103 9.45 -15.68 -4.11
CA ILE A 103 9.84 -17.08 -4.38
C ILE A 103 9.23 -17.66 -5.66
N ALA A 104 8.43 -16.88 -6.40
CA ALA A 104 7.78 -17.32 -7.62
C ALA A 104 8.78 -17.87 -8.64
N GLN A 105 8.42 -19.00 -9.27
CA GLN A 105 9.23 -19.73 -10.24
C GLN A 105 8.67 -19.61 -11.67
N SER A 106 7.44 -19.14 -11.82
CA SER A 106 6.83 -18.85 -13.12
C SER A 106 6.06 -17.53 -13.14
N VAL A 107 5.78 -17.01 -14.34
CA VAL A 107 4.96 -15.82 -14.53
C VAL A 107 3.53 -16.04 -14.04
N SER A 108 2.96 -17.21 -14.26
CA SER A 108 1.61 -17.54 -13.81
C SER A 108 1.48 -17.53 -12.29
N GLU A 109 2.47 -18.09 -11.58
CA GLU A 109 2.55 -18.00 -10.12
C GLU A 109 2.66 -16.55 -9.66
N LEU A 110 3.57 -15.78 -10.27
CA LEU A 110 3.76 -14.38 -9.92
C LEU A 110 2.45 -13.59 -10.10
N ILE A 111 1.76 -13.77 -11.22
CA ILE A 111 0.46 -13.14 -11.47
C ILE A 111 -0.56 -13.53 -10.39
N ALA A 112 -0.66 -14.82 -10.05
CA ALA A 112 -1.60 -15.29 -9.02
C ALA A 112 -1.30 -14.69 -7.64
N PHE A 113 -0.02 -14.66 -7.24
CA PHE A 113 0.39 -14.05 -5.98
C PHE A 113 0.17 -12.54 -5.95
N ARG A 114 0.35 -11.86 -7.09
CA ARG A 114 0.02 -10.44 -7.26
C ARG A 114 -1.47 -10.15 -7.07
N VAL A 115 -2.36 -11.04 -7.51
CA VAL A 115 -3.80 -10.90 -7.22
C VAL A 115 -4.05 -10.95 -5.71
N LEU A 116 -3.47 -11.92 -5.01
CA LEU A 116 -3.58 -12.01 -3.54
C LEU A 116 -3.00 -10.77 -2.84
N GLN A 117 -1.88 -10.26 -3.34
CA GLN A 117 -1.24 -9.06 -2.84
C GLN A 117 -2.12 -7.82 -3.04
N GLY A 118 -2.80 -7.71 -4.19
CA GLY A 118 -3.76 -6.64 -4.47
C GLY A 118 -4.95 -6.62 -3.51
N ILE A 119 -5.43 -7.79 -3.09
CA ILE A 119 -6.47 -7.93 -2.05
C ILE A 119 -5.95 -7.42 -0.70
N GLY A 120 -4.74 -7.82 -0.29
CA GLY A 120 -4.11 -7.31 0.93
C GLY A 120 -3.91 -5.79 0.90
N ALA A 121 -3.47 -5.26 -0.25
CA ALA A 121 -3.33 -3.83 -0.48
C ALA A 121 -4.67 -3.07 -0.40
N ALA A 122 -5.76 -3.65 -0.91
CA ALA A 122 -7.09 -3.07 -0.76
C ALA A 122 -7.52 -2.96 0.70
N MET A 123 -7.27 -4.00 1.50
CA MET A 123 -7.58 -4.00 2.93
C MET A 123 -6.82 -2.89 3.67
N LEU A 124 -5.50 -2.76 3.39
CA LEU A 124 -4.66 -1.70 3.95
C LEU A 124 -5.17 -0.32 3.56
N GLN A 125 -5.38 -0.07 2.26
CA GLN A 125 -5.79 1.24 1.76
C GLN A 125 -7.19 1.64 2.23
N ALA A 126 -8.15 0.71 2.23
CA ALA A 126 -9.51 0.97 2.68
C ALA A 126 -9.59 1.34 4.16
N THR A 127 -8.72 0.76 4.99
CA THR A 127 -8.77 0.92 6.46
C THR A 127 -7.85 2.02 6.99
N SER A 128 -6.83 2.45 6.24
CA SER A 128 -5.84 3.42 6.72
C SER A 128 -6.47 4.77 7.11
N ALA A 129 -7.31 5.35 6.24
CA ALA A 129 -8.01 6.60 6.56
C ALA A 129 -9.06 6.40 7.67
N ALA A 130 -9.75 5.26 7.68
CA ALA A 130 -10.75 4.94 8.69
C ALA A 130 -10.14 4.82 10.10
N LEU A 131 -8.96 4.21 10.24
CA LEU A 131 -8.23 4.15 11.51
C LEU A 131 -7.95 5.55 12.08
N ILE A 132 -7.53 6.48 11.23
CA ILE A 132 -7.31 7.87 11.62
C ILE A 132 -8.62 8.52 12.05
N THR A 133 -9.68 8.42 11.25
CA THR A 133 -10.95 9.10 11.57
C THR A 133 -11.65 8.49 12.78
N THR A 134 -11.51 7.20 13.05
CA THR A 134 -12.12 6.57 14.22
C THR A 134 -11.37 6.86 15.53
N ILE A 135 -10.04 6.91 15.50
CA ILE A 135 -9.23 7.00 16.72
C ILE A 135 -8.83 8.44 17.06
N ILE A 136 -8.50 9.26 16.04
CA ILE A 136 -8.01 10.62 16.25
C ILE A 136 -9.19 11.60 16.40
N PRO A 137 -9.20 12.46 17.44
CA PRO A 137 -10.23 13.49 17.63
C PRO A 137 -10.35 14.39 16.41
N GLU A 138 -11.58 14.84 16.11
CA GLU A 138 -11.91 15.61 14.91
C GLU A 138 -11.00 16.83 14.70
N SER A 139 -10.68 17.56 15.77
CA SER A 139 -9.80 18.75 15.75
C SER A 139 -8.36 18.48 15.30
N ARG A 140 -7.92 17.21 15.26
CA ARG A 140 -6.56 16.78 14.88
C ARG A 140 -6.54 15.86 13.65
N ARG A 141 -7.70 15.56 13.05
CA ARG A 141 -7.77 14.69 11.86
C ARG A 141 -7.14 15.32 10.62
N GLY A 142 -7.24 16.64 10.44
CA GLY A 142 -6.69 17.35 9.29
C GLY A 142 -5.20 17.06 9.07
N PRO A 143 -4.31 17.35 10.04
CA PRO A 143 -2.89 17.03 9.94
C PRO A 143 -2.59 15.54 9.75
N ALA A 144 -3.35 14.65 10.41
CA ALA A 144 -3.18 13.21 10.30
C ALA A 144 -3.50 12.70 8.88
N LEU A 145 -4.65 13.09 8.33
CA LEU A 145 -5.06 12.77 6.96
C LEU A 145 -4.15 13.43 5.92
N GLY A 146 -3.65 14.63 6.20
CA GLY A 146 -2.64 15.29 5.36
C GLY A 146 -1.36 14.48 5.27
N THR A 147 -0.86 13.97 6.40
CA THR A 147 0.30 13.06 6.44
C THR A 147 0.04 11.78 5.65
N LEU A 148 -1.15 11.20 5.80
CA LEU A 148 -1.56 10.03 5.04
C LEU A 148 -1.60 10.28 3.52
N GLY A 149 -2.07 11.46 3.09
CA GLY A 149 -2.03 11.89 1.69
C GLY A 149 -0.61 12.06 1.14
N ILE A 150 0.32 12.56 1.96
CA ILE A 150 1.75 12.63 1.60
C ILE A 150 2.30 11.21 1.38
N LEU A 151 2.03 10.28 2.29
CA LEU A 151 2.49 8.88 2.16
C LEU A 151 1.90 8.18 0.94
N LEU A 152 0.62 8.42 0.64
CA LEU A 152 -0.03 7.94 -0.57
C LEU A 152 0.71 8.39 -1.84
N GLY A 153 1.10 9.66 -1.92
CA GLY A 153 1.80 10.23 -3.07
C GLY A 153 3.29 9.89 -3.13
N LEU A 154 3.96 9.74 -1.98
CA LEU A 154 5.38 9.43 -1.93
C LEU A 154 5.70 8.02 -2.43
N GLY A 155 4.85 7.03 -2.14
CA GLY A 155 5.13 5.64 -2.52
C GLY A 155 5.44 5.47 -4.01
N PRO A 156 4.56 5.89 -4.94
CA PRO A 156 4.82 5.72 -6.37
C PRO A 156 6.01 6.54 -6.88
N VAL A 157 6.31 7.68 -6.24
CA VAL A 157 7.46 8.54 -6.59
C VAL A 157 8.78 7.90 -6.17
N LEU A 158 8.82 7.33 -4.97
CA LEU A 158 10.02 6.66 -4.43
C LEU A 158 10.23 5.28 -5.06
N GLY A 159 9.16 4.64 -5.54
CA GLY A 159 9.19 3.28 -6.05
C GLY A 159 10.25 3.02 -7.12
N PRO A 160 10.36 3.81 -8.20
CA PRO A 160 11.41 3.62 -9.21
C PRO A 160 12.83 3.76 -8.67
N SER A 161 13.06 4.69 -7.73
CA SER A 161 14.39 4.91 -7.14
C SER A 161 14.80 3.75 -6.24
N VAL A 162 13.88 3.30 -5.38
CA VAL A 162 14.08 2.16 -4.48
C VAL A 162 14.23 0.87 -5.29
N GLY A 163 13.30 0.61 -6.21
CA GLY A 163 13.29 -0.57 -7.06
C GLY A 163 14.52 -0.67 -7.95
N GLY A 164 14.91 0.42 -8.63
CA GLY A 164 16.12 0.44 -9.45
C GLY A 164 17.40 0.20 -8.65
N THR A 165 17.48 0.74 -7.43
CA THR A 165 18.61 0.49 -6.53
C THR A 165 18.68 -0.98 -6.10
N ILE A 166 17.55 -1.56 -5.69
CA ILE A 166 17.48 -2.98 -5.32
C ILE A 166 17.87 -3.88 -6.50
N LEU A 167 17.34 -3.62 -7.70
CA LEU A 167 17.61 -4.40 -8.89
C LEU A 167 19.06 -4.32 -9.36
N SER A 168 19.74 -3.21 -9.09
CA SER A 168 21.15 -3.02 -9.47
C SER A 168 22.14 -3.61 -8.46
N MET A 169 21.78 -3.68 -7.18
CA MET A 169 22.67 -4.14 -6.11
C MET A 169 22.41 -5.58 -5.66
N VAL A 170 21.19 -6.08 -5.80
CA VAL A 170 20.73 -7.35 -5.21
C VAL A 170 19.81 -8.09 -6.19
N SER A 171 19.30 -9.26 -5.77
CA SER A 171 18.35 -10.04 -6.56
C SER A 171 17.00 -9.33 -6.71
N TRP A 172 16.35 -9.52 -7.87
CA TRP A 172 14.99 -9.05 -8.12
C TRP A 172 13.99 -9.48 -7.03
N ARG A 173 14.23 -10.58 -6.32
CA ARG A 173 13.34 -11.09 -5.26
C ARG A 173 13.15 -10.08 -4.12
N PHE A 174 14.17 -9.26 -3.85
CA PHE A 174 14.13 -8.28 -2.78
C PHE A 174 13.19 -7.10 -3.06
N ILE A 175 12.76 -6.91 -4.31
CA ILE A 175 11.71 -5.94 -4.63
C ILE A 175 10.37 -6.31 -3.97
N PHE A 176 10.18 -7.60 -3.66
CA PHE A 176 9.02 -8.09 -2.93
C PHE A 176 9.29 -8.26 -1.44
N PHE A 177 10.49 -8.74 -1.06
CA PHE A 177 10.81 -8.94 0.36
C PHE A 177 10.92 -7.65 1.18
N ILE A 178 11.13 -6.49 0.54
CA ILE A 178 11.08 -5.19 1.24
C ILE A 178 9.73 -4.88 1.89
N ASN A 179 8.66 -5.55 1.45
CA ASN A 179 7.32 -5.41 2.00
C ASN A 179 7.08 -6.24 3.28
N LEU A 180 8.05 -7.08 3.66
CA LEU A 180 7.96 -7.87 4.89
C LEU A 180 8.37 -7.00 6.09
N PRO A 181 7.62 -7.07 7.21
CA PRO A 181 7.98 -6.36 8.44
C PRO A 181 9.25 -6.92 9.09
#